data_AF-A0A7Y2BQ19-F1
#
_entry.id   AF-A0A7Y2BQ19-F1
#
_cell.length_a   1.000
_cell.length_b   1.000
_cell.length_c   1.000
_cell.angle_alpha   90.00
_cell.angle_beta   90.00
_cell.angle_gamma   90.00
#
_symmetry.space_group_name_H-M   'P 1'
#
loop_
_entity.id
_entity.type
_entity.pdbx_description
1 polymer ?
#
loop_
_entity_poly.entity_id
_entity_poly.type
_entity_poly.pdbx_seq_one_letter_code
_entity_poly.pdbx_strand_id
1 'polypeptide(L)'
;YNLCDDDPAPPQDVIAYAAELLEMPIPPAQDFDTADMSPMARSFYAESKKVKNDRIKDELGVDLIHPDYRSGLKALLALEKP
;
A
#
# COMPACT_ATOMS: atom_id res chain seq x y z
N TYR A 1 8.19 -16.09 8.85
CA TYR A 1 7.57 -15.97 7.52
C TYR A 1 7.16 -14.54 7.32
N ASN A 2 7.60 -13.89 6.24
CA ASN A 2 7.17 -12.51 5.95
C ASN A 2 5.81 -12.57 5.26
N LEU A 3 4.86 -11.78 5.73
CA LEU A 3 3.52 -11.68 5.17
C LEU A 3 3.33 -10.27 4.63
N CYS A 4 3.69 -10.09 3.36
CA CYS A 4 3.47 -8.90 2.57
C CYS A 4 3.06 -9.33 1.16
N ASP A 5 2.53 -8.40 0.39
CA ASP A 5 2.26 -8.59 -1.03
C ASP A 5 3.56 -8.53 -1.86
N ASP A 6 3.43 -8.52 -3.19
CA ASP A 6 4.54 -8.55 -4.15
C ASP A 6 4.99 -7.17 -4.61
N ASP A 7 4.26 -6.11 -4.25
CA ASP A 7 4.46 -4.75 -4.75
C ASP A 7 4.71 -3.75 -3.61
N PRO A 8 5.98 -3.60 -3.16
CA PRO A 8 6.34 -2.54 -2.24
C PRO A 8 6.08 -1.16 -2.86
N ALA A 9 5.00 -0.51 -2.44
CA ALA A 9 4.52 0.74 -3.03
C ALA A 9 4.84 1.96 -2.14
N PRO A 10 5.17 3.12 -2.75
CA PRO A 10 5.16 4.40 -2.04
C PRO A 10 3.75 4.72 -1.51
N PRO A 11 3.62 5.30 -0.30
CA PRO A 11 2.31 5.56 0.29
C PRO A 11 1.45 6.52 -0.56
N GLN A 12 2.06 7.50 -1.22
CA GLN A 12 1.35 8.44 -2.08
C GLN A 12 0.73 7.79 -3.33
N ASP A 13 1.32 6.69 -3.84
CA ASP A 13 0.81 6.00 -5.03
C ASP A 13 -0.47 5.22 -4.70
N VAL A 14 -0.54 4.69 -3.47
CA VAL A 14 -1.75 4.03 -2.95
C VAL A 14 -2.89 5.04 -2.80
N ILE A 15 -2.59 6.23 -2.26
CA ILE A 15 -3.55 7.33 -2.10
C ILE A 15 -4.07 7.81 -3.46
N ALA A 16 -3.15 8.07 -4.41
CA ALA A 16 -3.52 8.57 -5.73
C ALA A 16 -4.42 7.58 -6.48
N TYR A 17 -4.05 6.30 -6.49
CA TYR A 17 -4.85 5.27 -7.17
C TYR A 17 -6.22 5.06 -6.50
N ALA A 18 -6.31 5.16 -5.18
CA ALA A 18 -7.61 5.12 -4.50
C ALA A 18 -8.50 6.32 -4.90
N ALA A 19 -7.92 7.52 -5.00
CA ALA A 19 -8.65 8.70 -5.48
C ALA A 19 -9.12 8.52 -6.93
N GLU A 20 -8.27 7.98 -7.82
CA GLU A 20 -8.63 7.65 -9.20
C GLU A 20 -9.81 6.66 -9.28
N LEU A 21 -9.76 5.59 -8.48
CA LEU A 21 -10.83 4.58 -8.42
C LEU A 21 -12.16 5.15 -7.94
N LEU A 22 -12.13 6.15 -7.08
CA LEU A 22 -13.29 6.85 -6.53
C LEU A 22 -13.72 8.06 -7.36
N GLU A 23 -13.06 8.34 -8.48
CA GLU A 23 -13.26 9.54 -9.32
C GLU A 23 -13.14 10.85 -8.50
N MET A 24 -12.27 10.84 -7.49
CA MET A 24 -11.98 11.98 -6.63
C MET A 24 -10.70 12.71 -7.06
N PRO A 25 -10.57 14.01 -6.77
CA PRO A 25 -9.32 14.72 -7.00
C PRO A 25 -8.20 14.09 -6.16
N ILE A 26 -7.04 13.89 -6.79
CA ILE A 26 -5.84 13.40 -6.11
C ILE A 26 -5.41 14.44 -5.05
N PRO A 27 -5.23 14.04 -3.78
CA PRO A 27 -4.77 14.95 -2.73
C PRO A 27 -3.42 15.59 -3.08
N PRO A 28 -3.18 16.86 -2.68
CA PRO A 28 -1.92 17.53 -2.95
C PRO A 28 -0.76 16.83 -2.23
N ALA A 29 0.38 16.71 -2.92
CA ALA A 29 1.61 16.22 -2.31
C ALA A 29 2.18 17.27 -1.34
N GLN A 30 2.84 16.79 -0.28
CA GLN A 30 3.56 17.62 0.68
C GLN A 30 4.98 17.10 0.87
N ASP A 31 5.95 18.00 0.94
CA ASP A 31 7.35 17.63 1.17
C ASP A 31 7.52 17.03 2.57
N PHE A 32 8.23 15.90 2.65
CA PHE A 32 8.47 15.19 3.91
C PHE A 32 9.09 16.08 5.02
N ASP A 33 10.03 16.96 4.63
CA ASP A 33 10.74 17.84 5.56
C ASP A 33 9.84 18.90 6.19
N THR A 34 8.81 19.35 5.46
CA THR A 34 7.87 20.40 5.90
C THR A 34 6.52 19.85 6.31
N ALA A 35 6.30 18.54 6.13
CA ALA A 35 5.06 17.87 6.52
C ALA A 35 4.85 17.93 8.03
N ASP A 36 3.65 18.39 8.41
CA ASP A 36 3.19 18.35 9.78
C ASP A 36 2.81 16.90 10.11
N MET A 37 3.66 16.26 10.92
CA MET A 37 3.56 14.85 11.26
C MET A 37 3.84 14.69 12.75
N SER A 38 3.02 13.87 13.41
CA SER A 38 3.32 13.43 14.77
C SER A 38 4.67 12.71 14.81
N PRO A 39 5.36 12.66 15.97
CA PRO A 39 6.61 11.91 16.09
C PRO A 39 6.50 10.46 15.64
N MET A 40 5.34 9.83 15.86
CA MET A 40 5.06 8.45 15.44
C MET A 40 4.88 8.33 13.92
N ALA A 41 4.18 9.28 13.29
CA ALA A 41 4.05 9.29 11.83
C ALA A 41 5.42 9.48 11.18
N ARG A 42 6.26 10.36 11.73
CA ARG A 42 7.63 10.60 11.23
C ARG A 42 8.54 9.38 11.39
N SER A 43 8.42 8.61 12.46
CA SER A 43 9.24 7.41 12.67
C SER A 43 8.97 6.32 11.64
N PHE A 44 7.77 6.27 11.05
CA PHE A 44 7.45 5.34 9.96
C PHE A 44 8.31 5.57 8.71
N TYR A 45 8.63 6.83 8.40
CA TYR A 45 9.47 7.21 7.26
C TYR A 45 10.98 7.17 7.56
N ALA A 46 11.37 6.87 8.81
CA ALA A 46 12.78 6.82 9.20
C ALA A 46 13.51 5.58 8.64
N GLU A 47 12.77 4.55 8.23
CA GLU A 47 13.31 3.35 7.59
C GLU A 47 12.64 3.10 6.23
N SER A 48 13.40 2.58 5.28
CA SER A 48 12.86 2.10 4.00
C SER A 48 13.52 0.78 3.63
N LYS A 49 12.71 -0.27 3.44
CA LYS A 49 13.16 -1.62 3.07
C LYS A 49 12.11 -2.32 2.22
N LYS A 50 12.57 -3.16 1.30
CA LYS A 50 11.71 -4.08 0.55
C LYS A 50 11.80 -5.47 1.17
N VAL A 51 10.66 -6.10 1.37
CA VAL A 51 10.56 -7.38 2.10
C VAL A 51 10.19 -8.48 1.11
N LYS A 52 10.96 -9.56 1.09
CA LYS A 52 10.64 -10.76 0.31
C LYS A 52 9.63 -11.63 1.04
N ASN A 53 8.68 -12.22 0.32
CA ASN A 53 7.66 -13.13 0.84
C ASN A 53 7.80 -14.58 0.34
N ASP A 54 8.85 -14.92 -0.41
CA ASP A 54 9.07 -16.24 -1.04
C ASP A 54 8.74 -17.44 -0.12
N ARG A 55 9.14 -17.38 1.15
CA ARG A 55 8.92 -18.46 2.12
C ARG A 55 7.45 -18.80 2.37
N ILE A 56 6.52 -17.84 2.33
CA ILE A 56 5.09 -18.17 2.50
C ILE A 56 4.51 -18.86 1.26
N LYS A 57 5.06 -18.56 0.08
CA LYS A 57 4.63 -19.15 -1.18
C LYS A 57 5.22 -20.55 -1.35
N ASP A 58 6.53 -20.65 -1.18
CA ASP A 58 7.29 -21.87 -1.45
C ASP A 58 7.08 -22.95 -0.38
N GLU A 59 7.15 -22.59 0.90
CA GLU A 59 7.08 -23.57 2.00
C GLU A 59 5.64 -23.86 2.45
N LEU A 60 4.74 -22.87 2.35
CA LEU A 60 3.37 -22.99 2.86
C LEU A 60 2.31 -23.10 1.75
N GLY A 61 2.69 -22.94 0.47
CA GLY A 61 1.76 -23.01 -0.66
C GLY A 61 0.73 -21.87 -0.68
N VAL A 62 1.03 -20.73 -0.05
CA VAL A 62 0.12 -19.58 -0.03
C VAL A 62 0.09 -18.94 -1.43
N ASP A 63 -1.11 -18.85 -1.99
CA ASP A 63 -1.39 -18.03 -3.17
C ASP A 63 -2.08 -16.73 -2.76
N LEU A 64 -1.51 -15.60 -3.19
CA LEU A 64 -2.01 -14.27 -2.78
C LEU A 64 -3.22 -13.90 -3.63
N ILE A 65 -4.37 -13.74 -2.99
CA ILE A 65 -5.60 -13.27 -3.65
C ILE A 65 -5.42 -11.86 -4.24
N HIS A 66 -4.65 -11.02 -3.54
CA HIS A 66 -4.27 -9.67 -3.95
C HIS A 66 -2.75 -9.53 -3.87
N PRO A 67 -2.02 -9.77 -4.98
CA PRO A 67 -0.56 -9.70 -5.00
C PRO A 67 -0.03 -8.26 -5.03
N ASP A 68 -0.90 -7.27 -5.18
CA ASP A 68 -0.55 -5.86 -5.17
C ASP A 68 -1.68 -5.00 -4.56
N TYR A 69 -1.35 -3.76 -4.22
CA TYR A 69 -2.31 -2.81 -3.68
C TYR A 69 -3.43 -2.47 -4.69
N ARG A 70 -3.16 -2.58 -6.00
CA ARG A 70 -4.12 -2.18 -7.07
C ARG A 70 -5.28 -3.15 -7.19
N SER A 71 -5.00 -4.44 -7.15
CA SER A 71 -5.96 -5.53 -7.14
C SER A 71 -6.77 -5.54 -5.85
N GLY A 72 -6.11 -5.31 -4.70
CA GLY A 72 -6.77 -5.16 -3.41
C GLY A 72 -7.78 -3.99 -3.39
N LEU A 73 -7.36 -2.80 -3.80
CA LEU A 73 -8.25 -1.62 -3.83
C LEU A 73 -9.42 -1.78 -4.80
N LYS A 74 -9.21 -2.40 -5.97
CA LYS A 74 -10.30 -2.72 -6.91
C LYS A 74 -11.31 -3.68 -6.31
N ALA A 75 -10.84 -4.70 -5.60
CA ALA A 75 -11.70 -5.67 -4.92
C ALA A 75 -12.50 -5.02 -3.79
N LEU A 76 -11.86 -4.17 -2.99
CA LEU A 76 -12.54 -3.40 -1.94
C LEU A 76 -13.65 -2.51 -2.52
N LEU A 77 -13.37 -1.77 -3.59
CA LEU A 77 -14.38 -0.94 -4.25
C LEU A 77 -15.56 -1.78 -4.79
N ALA A 78 -15.28 -2.96 -5.35
CA ALA A 78 -16.32 -3.86 -5.84
C ALA A 78 -17.22 -4.39 -4.70
N LEU A 79 -16.69 -4.55 -3.48
CA LEU A 79 -17.45 -4.95 -2.30
C LEU A 79 -18.28 -3.82 -1.70
N GLU A 80 -17.84 -2.56 -1.86
CA GLU A 80 -18.57 -1.40 -1.35
C GLU A 80 -19.67 -0.90 -2.29
N LYS A 81 -19.56 -1.17 -3.60
CA LYS A 81 -20.61 -0.84 -4.57
C LYS A 81 -21.85 -1.72 -4.33
N PRO A 82 -23.04 -1.12 -4.11
CA PRO A 82 -24.28 -1.88 -3.87
C PRO A 82 -24.76 -2.66 -5.10
#